data_AF-A0A109FC23-F1
#
_entry.id   AF-A0A109FC23-F1
#
_cell.length_a   1.000
_cell.length_b   1.000
_cell.length_c   1.000
_cell.angle_alpha   90.00
_cell.angle_beta   90.00
_cell.angle_gamma   90.00
#
_symmetry.space_group_name_H-M   'P 1'
#
loop_
_entity.id
_entity.type
_entity.pdbx_description
1 polymer ?
#
loop_
_entity_poly.entity_id
_entity_poly.type
_entity_poly.pdbx_seq_one_letter_code
_entity_poly.pdbx_strand_id
1 'polypeptide(L)'
;GKGKGKQQQGMTERFRRVKAEEIEFVDERLKDNSFAARPAGMSDYGAKASADLIVTRGKGFTKEKNKKKRGSYRGGEITMASHSIKF
;
A
#
# COMPACT_ATOMS: atom_id res chain seq x y z
N GLY A 1 -37.24 46.37 -4.76
CA GLY A 1 -37.65 45.00 -5.11
C GLY A 1 -36.51 44.05 -4.83
N LYS A 2 -36.78 42.92 -4.15
CA LYS A 2 -35.82 41.96 -3.61
C LYS A 2 -34.92 41.34 -4.70
N GLY A 3 -33.59 41.40 -4.51
CA GLY A 3 -32.60 40.67 -5.31
C GLY A 3 -32.65 39.17 -5.01
N LYS A 4 -32.73 38.34 -6.05
CA LYS A 4 -32.71 36.87 -5.90
C LYS A 4 -31.28 36.40 -5.67
N GLY A 5 -31.02 35.81 -4.50
CA GLY A 5 -29.76 35.17 -4.17
C GLY A 5 -29.50 33.97 -5.07
N LYS A 6 -28.28 33.89 -5.62
CA LYS A 6 -27.77 32.71 -6.33
C LYS A 6 -27.71 31.55 -5.34
N GLN A 7 -28.52 30.52 -5.56
CA GLN A 7 -28.38 29.26 -4.84
C GLN A 7 -27.03 28.65 -5.22
N GLN A 8 -26.14 28.53 -4.23
CA GLN A 8 -24.90 27.78 -4.36
C GLN A 8 -25.27 26.36 -4.76
N GLN A 9 -24.94 25.98 -6.00
CA GLN A 9 -25.01 24.58 -6.43
C GLN A 9 -24.13 23.79 -5.47
N GLY A 10 -24.76 23.13 -4.50
CA GLY A 10 -24.09 22.21 -3.59
C GLY A 10 -23.31 21.22 -4.43
N MET A 11 -22.01 21.11 -4.16
CA MET A 11 -21.13 20.15 -4.80
C MET A 11 -21.70 18.75 -4.52
N THR A 12 -22.44 18.19 -5.47
CA THR A 12 -22.97 16.83 -5.35
C THR A 12 -21.80 15.89 -5.23
N GLU A 13 -21.80 15.10 -4.16
CA GLU A 13 -20.75 14.14 -3.91
C GLU A 13 -20.67 13.16 -5.09
N ARG A 14 -19.47 13.01 -5.66
CA ARG A 14 -19.27 12.10 -6.79
C ARG A 14 -19.53 10.67 -6.31
N PHE A 15 -20.14 9.84 -7.16
CA PHE A 15 -20.35 8.43 -6.82
C PHE A 15 -19.02 7.76 -6.44
N ARG A 16 -18.97 7.21 -5.22
CA ARG A 16 -17.87 6.40 -4.71
C ARG A 16 -18.42 5.03 -4.34
N ARG A 17 -17.79 3.95 -4.85
CA ARG A 17 -18.16 2.56 -4.46
C ARG A 17 -17.81 2.26 -3.01
N VAL A 18 -16.73 2.88 -2.51
CA VAL A 18 -16.26 2.74 -1.14
C VAL A 18 -16.34 4.12 -0.50
N LYS A 19 -17.07 4.21 0.61
CA LYS A 19 -17.15 5.43 1.43
C LYS A 19 -16.14 5.29 2.55
N ALA A 20 -15.09 6.12 2.54
CA ALA A 20 -13.99 6.01 3.49
C ALA A 20 -14.43 6.27 4.94
N GLU A 21 -15.52 7.00 5.10
CA GLU A 21 -16.10 7.44 6.36
C GLU A 21 -16.85 6.29 7.07
N GLU A 22 -17.27 5.27 6.32
CA GLU A 22 -18.03 4.12 6.83
C GLU A 22 -17.13 2.87 7.01
N ILE A 23 -15.80 2.99 6.84
CA ILE A 23 -14.88 1.86 6.97
C ILE A 23 -14.47 1.67 8.43
N GLU A 24 -14.87 0.52 8.98
CA GLU A 24 -14.35 0.02 10.25
C GLU A 24 -13.27 -1.04 9.99
N PHE A 25 -12.12 -0.90 10.63
CA PHE A 25 -11.02 -1.87 10.53
C PHE A 25 -11.02 -2.77 11.76
N VAL A 26 -10.98 -4.09 11.54
CA VAL A 26 -10.89 -5.09 12.61
C VAL A 26 -9.56 -5.00 13.37
N ASP A 27 -8.49 -4.55 12.69
CA ASP A 27 -7.16 -4.36 13.27
C ASP A 27 -6.51 -3.10 12.66
N GLU A 28 -5.86 -2.28 13.48
CA GLU A 28 -5.23 -1.03 13.03
C GLU A 28 -4.11 -1.25 12.02
N ARG A 29 -3.43 -2.40 12.06
CA ARG A 29 -2.35 -2.76 11.14
C ARG A 29 -2.84 -2.92 9.70
N LEU A 30 -4.14 -3.16 9.50
CA LEU A 30 -4.73 -3.25 8.15
C LEU A 30 -4.84 -1.90 7.44
N LYS A 31 -4.62 -0.79 8.16
CA LYS A 31 -4.63 0.56 7.58
C LYS A 31 -3.41 0.82 6.69
N ASP A 32 -2.29 0.17 6.96
CA ASP A 32 -1.06 0.33 6.18
C ASP A 32 -0.60 -1.00 5.56
N ASN A 33 -0.66 -1.06 4.23
CA ASN A 33 -0.20 -2.20 3.44
C ASN A 33 1.27 -2.08 3.00
N SER A 34 2.00 -1.08 3.48
CA SER A 34 3.41 -0.91 3.19
C SER A 34 4.23 -2.07 3.74
N PHE A 35 5.36 -2.38 3.08
CA PHE A 35 6.29 -3.39 3.60
C PHE A 35 6.82 -2.99 5.00
N ALA A 36 7.00 -1.69 5.24
CA ALA A 36 7.58 -1.16 6.47
C ALA A 36 6.64 -1.26 7.69
N ALA A 37 5.32 -1.30 7.47
CA ALA A 37 4.34 -1.48 8.54
C ALA A 37 4.32 -2.91 9.11
N ARG A 38 4.99 -3.86 8.47
CA ARG A 38 5.07 -5.23 8.99
C ARG A 38 5.93 -5.25 10.26
N PRO A 39 5.51 -5.95 11.32
CA PRO A 39 6.31 -6.10 12.54
C PRO A 39 7.44 -7.12 12.34
N ALA A 40 8.32 -6.87 11.36
CA ALA A 40 9.43 -7.73 10.96
C ALA A 40 10.76 -6.98 10.99
N GLY A 41 11.86 -7.70 11.14
CA GLY A 41 13.21 -7.13 11.09
C GLY A 41 13.54 -6.56 9.70
N MET A 42 14.15 -5.38 9.66
CA MET A 42 14.53 -4.70 8.39
C MET A 42 15.77 -5.29 7.71
N SER A 43 16.35 -6.36 8.26
CA SER A 43 17.50 -7.09 7.69
C SER A 43 17.11 -8.38 6.97
N ASP A 44 15.81 -8.70 6.90
CA ASP A 44 15.32 -9.95 6.32
C ASP A 44 15.41 -9.99 4.77
N TYR A 45 15.25 -11.19 4.20
CA TYR A 45 15.24 -11.41 2.77
C TYR A 45 14.19 -10.57 2.02
N GLY A 46 13.08 -10.23 2.65
CA GLY A 46 12.06 -9.36 2.07
C GLY A 46 12.45 -7.88 2.10
N ALA A 47 13.14 -7.43 3.14
CA ALA A 47 13.47 -6.04 3.37
C ALA A 47 14.46 -5.55 2.31
N LYS A 48 15.48 -6.36 2.02
CA LYS A 48 16.42 -6.06 0.93
C LYS A 48 15.73 -6.06 -0.43
N ALA A 49 14.77 -6.96 -0.67
CA ALA A 49 14.01 -6.98 -1.92
C ALA A 49 13.11 -5.75 -2.06
N SER A 50 12.49 -5.32 -0.96
CA SER A 50 11.67 -4.11 -0.90
C SER A 50 12.49 -2.87 -1.23
N ALA A 51 13.62 -2.64 -0.53
CA ALA A 51 14.52 -1.52 -0.79
C ALA A 51 14.97 -1.46 -2.26
N ASP A 52 15.21 -2.63 -2.85
CA ASP A 52 15.68 -2.81 -4.21
C ASP A 52 14.63 -2.56 -5.30
N LEU A 53 13.36 -2.86 -5.01
CA LEU A 53 12.29 -2.88 -6.02
C LEU A 53 11.28 -1.74 -5.84
N ILE A 54 11.21 -1.12 -4.66
CA ILE A 54 10.25 -0.05 -4.34
C ILE A 54 10.40 1.16 -5.27
N VAL A 55 11.60 1.39 -5.80
CA VAL A 55 11.91 2.48 -6.75
C VAL A 55 11.33 2.24 -8.14
N THR A 56 10.90 1.01 -8.44
CA THR A 56 10.38 0.62 -9.75
C THR A 56 8.88 0.41 -9.73
N ARG A 57 8.21 0.71 -10.85
CA ARG A 57 6.75 0.55 -10.99
C ARG A 57 6.38 -0.08 -12.35
N GLY A 58 5.20 -0.69 -12.41
CA GLY A 58 4.61 -1.22 -13.66
C GLY A 58 5.54 -2.19 -14.41
N LYS A 59 5.73 -1.96 -15.72
CA LYS A 59 6.59 -2.82 -16.57
C LYS A 59 8.05 -2.82 -16.12
N GLY A 60 8.54 -1.71 -15.56
CA GLY A 60 9.91 -1.59 -15.04
C GLY A 60 10.15 -2.52 -13.84
N PHE A 61 9.16 -2.61 -12.94
CA PHE A 61 9.20 -3.53 -11.81
C PHE A 61 9.34 -4.98 -12.26
N THR A 62 8.56 -5.42 -13.24
CA THR A 62 8.64 -6.79 -13.76
C THR A 62 10.02 -7.12 -14.34
N LYS A 63 10.61 -6.19 -15.09
CA LYS A 63 11.96 -6.35 -15.67
C LYS A 63 13.02 -6.45 -14.57
N GLU A 64 13.02 -5.50 -13.63
CA GLU A 64 14.02 -5.45 -12.57
C GLU A 64 13.90 -6.66 -11.63
N LYS A 65 12.68 -7.05 -11.25
CA LYS A 65 12.41 -8.27 -10.49
C LYS A 65 12.96 -9.51 -11.19
N ASN A 66 12.71 -9.65 -12.51
CA ASN A 66 13.17 -10.82 -13.26
C ASN A 66 14.70 -10.86 -13.40
N LYS A 67 15.35 -9.70 -13.58
CA LYS A 67 16.81 -9.57 -13.59
C LYS A 67 17.41 -10.00 -12.25
N LYS A 68 16.85 -9.47 -11.15
CA LYS A 68 17.25 -9.79 -9.79
C LYS A 68 17.05 -11.27 -9.45
N LYS A 69 15.90 -11.85 -9.82
CA LYS A 69 15.61 -13.29 -9.68
C LYS A 69 16.62 -14.17 -10.42
N ARG A 70 17.06 -13.79 -11.61
CA ARG A 70 17.92 -14.62 -12.48
C ARG A 70 19.37 -14.74 -12.00
N GLY A 71 19.82 -13.93 -11.04
CA GLY A 71 21.13 -14.17 -10.46
C GLY A 71 21.78 -13.01 -9.70
N SER A 72 21.24 -11.79 -9.76
CA SER A 72 21.85 -10.66 -9.04
C SER A 72 21.32 -10.47 -7.62
N TYR A 73 20.19 -11.08 -7.27
CA TYR A 73 19.63 -10.95 -5.93
C TYR A 73 20.22 -11.97 -4.97
N ARG A 74 21.00 -11.46 -4.01
CA ARG A 74 21.47 -12.19 -2.84
C ARG A 74 20.82 -11.52 -1.64
N GLY A 75 19.71 -12.09 -1.18
CA GLY A 75 18.87 -11.50 -0.13
C GLY A 75 19.54 -11.47 1.26
N GLY A 76 18.70 -11.37 2.28
CA GLY A 76 19.07 -11.46 3.71
C GLY A 76 18.61 -12.77 4.32
N GLU A 77 18.50 -12.81 5.64
CA GLU A 77 18.02 -13.98 6.39
C GLU A 77 16.55 -14.31 6.05
N ILE A 78 16.23 -15.60 5.93
CA ILE A 78 14.86 -16.06 5.74
C ILE A 78 14.27 -16.33 7.13
N THR A 79 13.38 -15.45 7.58
CA THR A 79 12.62 -15.65 8.82
C THR A 79 11.46 -16.64 8.61
N MET A 80 11.19 -17.44 9.65
CA MET A 80 10.03 -18.35 9.72
C MET A 80 8.87 -17.76 10.56
N ALA A 81 8.98 -16.48 10.96
CA ALA A 81 7.94 -15.82 11.73
C ALA A 81 6.67 -15.60 10.92
N SER A 82 5.51 -15.74 11.57
CA SER A 82 4.21 -15.41 10.99
C SER A 82 3.79 -13.99 11.39
N HIS A 83 3.33 -13.22 10.40
CA HIS A 83 2.79 -11.87 10.60
C HIS A 83 1.31 -11.77 10.18
N SER A 84 0.62 -12.90 10.08
CA SER A 84 -0.79 -12.94 9.69
C SER A 84 -1.69 -12.38 10.79
N ILE A 85 -2.69 -11.60 10.39
CA ILE A 85 -3.76 -11.13 11.27
C ILE A 85 -4.90 -12.14 11.16
N LYS A 86 -5.36 -12.67 12.29
CA LYS A 86 -6.53 -13.54 12.33
C LYS A 86 -7.78 -12.68 12.08
N PHE A 87 -8.63 -13.15 11.19
CA PHE A 87 -9.93 -12.56 10.87
C PHE A 87 -11.04 -13.55 11.22
#